data_AF-A0A1R1A6X0-F1
#
_entry.id   AF-A0A1R1A6X0-F1
#
_cell.length_a   1.000
_cell.length_b   1.000
_cell.length_c   1.000
_cell.angle_alpha   90.00
_cell.angle_beta   90.00
_cell.angle_gamma   90.00
#
_symmetry.space_group_name_H-M   'P 1'
#
loop_
_entity.id
_entity.type
_entity.pdbx_description
1 polymer ?
#
loop_
_entity_poly.entity_id
_entity_poly.type
_entity_poly.pdbx_seq_one_letter_code
_entity_poly.pdbx_strand_id
1 'polypeptide(L)'
;HASEGGEPTSYNTKAYNIQVSTDGTNWKTAVNVTNNKNSATVDNITALSARYIKLNVTAPTQTTNLAARIYEFEVYGPPNLALNKPATVDSTCNISQTAAKAVDGVVVNDSKWCSKSSSRWLQIDLGSVKQVNQFVIKHASEGGESASYNTKAYDIQISTDGLKWNKVVNVTNNLSGITVDTITTVPARYIKLNVTAPTQTTNLAARIYEFEAYGPSFTT
;
A
#
# COMPACT_ATOMS: atom_id res chain seq x y z
N HIS A 1 -14.40 20.74 -8.08
CA HIS A 1 -14.16 21.62 -9.26
C HIS A 1 -14.53 23.06 -8.93
N ALA A 2 -14.45 23.99 -9.90
CA ALA A 2 -14.46 25.45 -9.68
C ALA A 2 -15.58 25.96 -8.75
N SER A 3 -16.82 25.56 -8.99
CA SER A 3 -17.96 26.06 -8.20
C SER A 3 -18.01 25.55 -6.76
N GLU A 4 -17.25 24.51 -6.39
CA GLU A 4 -17.07 24.12 -4.98
C GLU A 4 -16.34 25.20 -4.17
N GLY A 5 -15.52 26.02 -4.84
CA GLY A 5 -14.87 27.17 -4.22
C GLY A 5 -15.53 28.51 -4.52
N GLY A 6 -16.78 28.50 -4.98
CA GLY A 6 -17.58 29.71 -5.23
C GLY A 6 -17.39 30.38 -6.60
N GLU A 7 -16.66 29.76 -7.53
CA GLU A 7 -16.51 30.26 -8.90
C GLU A 7 -17.72 29.88 -9.80
N PRO A 8 -17.91 30.53 -10.96
CA PRO A 8 -18.97 30.17 -11.91
C PRO A 8 -18.87 28.71 -12.40
N THR A 9 -20.02 28.06 -12.56
CA THR A 9 -20.10 26.66 -13.05
C THR A 9 -19.56 26.47 -14.48
N SER A 10 -19.49 27.54 -15.27
CA SER A 10 -18.82 27.52 -16.58
C SER A 10 -17.31 27.25 -16.48
N TYR A 11 -16.71 27.40 -15.30
CA TYR A 11 -15.32 27.06 -15.01
C TYR A 11 -15.14 25.65 -14.45
N ASN A 12 -16.21 24.86 -14.31
CA ASN A 12 -16.07 23.45 -13.97
C ASN A 12 -15.31 22.70 -15.07
N THR A 13 -14.41 21.81 -14.64
CA THR A 13 -13.58 21.02 -15.55
C THR A 13 -14.43 20.21 -16.48
N LYS A 14 -14.27 20.46 -17.79
CA LYS A 14 -15.05 19.85 -18.84
C LYS A 14 -14.58 18.45 -19.17
N ALA A 15 -13.28 18.21 -19.20
CA ALA A 15 -12.73 16.89 -19.49
C ALA A 15 -11.43 16.66 -18.73
N TYR A 16 -11.27 15.42 -18.27
CA TYR A 16 -10.07 14.97 -17.58
C TYR A 16 -9.98 13.45 -17.65
N ASN A 17 -8.79 12.93 -17.38
CA ASN A 17 -8.59 11.52 -17.10
C ASN A 17 -7.83 11.35 -15.78
N ILE A 18 -8.08 10.24 -15.10
CA ILE A 18 -7.31 9.81 -13.94
C ILE A 18 -6.44 8.64 -14.40
N GLN A 19 -5.14 8.78 -14.19
CA GLN A 19 -4.15 7.78 -14.54
C GLN A 19 -3.46 7.25 -13.28
N VAL A 20 -3.12 5.98 -13.29
CA VAL A 20 -2.40 5.32 -12.20
C VAL A 20 -1.08 4.74 -12.70
N SER A 21 -0.09 4.66 -11.82
CA SER A 21 1.23 4.10 -12.11
C SER A 21 1.85 3.46 -10.87
N THR A 22 2.60 2.39 -11.06
CA THR A 22 3.40 1.75 -10.00
C THR A 22 4.82 2.32 -9.91
N ASP A 23 5.33 2.92 -11.00
CA ASP A 23 6.73 3.36 -11.14
C ASP A 23 6.91 4.86 -11.42
N GLY A 24 5.81 5.60 -11.63
CA GLY A 24 5.79 7.03 -11.92
C GLY A 24 6.10 7.38 -13.39
N THR A 25 6.46 6.41 -14.23
CA THR A 25 6.84 6.61 -15.63
C THR A 25 5.86 5.96 -16.60
N ASN A 26 5.39 4.75 -16.31
CA ASN A 26 4.39 4.03 -17.09
C ASN A 26 3.00 4.27 -16.51
N TRP A 27 2.13 4.93 -17.27
CA TRP A 27 0.81 5.36 -16.81
C TRP A 27 -0.31 4.60 -17.52
N LYS A 28 -1.28 4.12 -16.75
CA LYS A 28 -2.53 3.51 -17.25
C LYS A 28 -3.71 4.41 -16.93
N THR A 29 -4.54 4.73 -17.92
CA THR A 29 -5.80 5.45 -17.70
C THR A 29 -6.80 4.55 -16.97
N ALA A 30 -7.26 5.01 -15.80
CA ALA A 30 -8.27 4.36 -14.97
C ALA A 30 -9.66 4.98 -15.16
N VAL A 31 -9.72 6.29 -15.40
CA VAL A 31 -10.95 7.05 -15.62
C VAL A 31 -10.76 7.96 -16.83
N ASN A 32 -11.79 8.09 -17.67
CA ASN A 32 -11.81 9.07 -18.74
C ASN A 32 -13.17 9.78 -18.77
N VAL A 33 -13.18 11.05 -18.39
CA VAL A 33 -14.39 11.89 -18.33
C VAL A 33 -14.35 12.94 -19.42
N THR A 34 -15.46 13.08 -20.14
CA THR A 34 -15.66 14.11 -21.15
C THR A 34 -16.98 14.83 -20.90
N ASN A 35 -17.03 16.12 -21.26
CA ASN A 35 -18.21 16.97 -21.12
C ASN A 35 -18.83 17.03 -19.71
N ASN A 36 -18.02 16.90 -18.65
CA ASN A 36 -18.47 17.12 -17.28
C ASN A 36 -18.94 18.56 -17.07
N LYS A 37 -20.04 18.73 -16.33
CA LYS A 37 -20.56 20.03 -15.90
C LYS A 37 -20.70 20.13 -14.38
N ASN A 38 -20.50 19.02 -13.66
CA ASN A 38 -20.70 18.93 -12.23
C ASN A 38 -19.59 19.64 -11.47
N SER A 39 -19.96 20.24 -10.34
CA SER A 39 -19.06 20.89 -9.39
C SER A 39 -18.20 19.88 -8.63
N ALA A 40 -18.76 18.70 -8.34
CA ALA A 40 -18.08 17.58 -7.73
C ALA A 40 -18.33 16.31 -8.56
N THR A 41 -17.31 15.46 -8.66
CA THR A 41 -17.40 14.16 -9.32
C THR A 41 -16.79 13.11 -8.41
N VAL A 42 -17.39 11.92 -8.44
CA VAL A 42 -16.87 10.72 -7.77
C VAL A 42 -16.71 9.67 -8.86
N ASP A 43 -15.47 9.28 -9.12
CA ASP A 43 -15.14 8.32 -10.16
C ASP A 43 -14.72 6.99 -9.50
N ASN A 44 -15.67 6.06 -9.41
CA ASN A 44 -15.40 4.73 -8.90
C ASN A 44 -14.58 3.93 -9.93
N ILE A 45 -13.48 3.33 -9.48
CA ILE A 45 -12.63 2.47 -10.31
C ILE A 45 -12.62 1.04 -9.76
N THR A 46 -12.44 0.08 -10.66
CA THR A 46 -12.00 -1.26 -10.24
C THR A 46 -10.67 -1.13 -9.49
N ALA A 47 -10.47 -1.87 -8.41
CA ALA A 47 -9.23 -1.80 -7.65
C ALA A 47 -8.00 -2.03 -8.55
N LEU A 48 -7.04 -1.10 -8.48
CA LEU A 48 -5.79 -1.14 -9.22
C LEU A 48 -4.63 -0.94 -8.24
N SER A 49 -3.57 -1.73 -8.39
CA SER A 49 -2.31 -1.44 -7.69
C SER A 49 -1.69 -0.19 -8.27
N ALA A 50 -1.47 0.82 -7.43
CA ALA A 50 -0.90 2.10 -7.82
C ALA A 50 -0.04 2.66 -6.69
N ARG A 51 1.09 3.28 -7.05
CA ARG A 51 1.91 4.12 -6.16
C ARG A 51 1.69 5.60 -6.45
N TYR A 52 1.39 5.92 -7.70
CA TYR A 52 1.17 7.27 -8.18
C TYR A 52 -0.19 7.38 -8.86
N ILE A 53 -0.89 8.47 -8.58
CA ILE A 53 -2.15 8.84 -9.21
C ILE A 53 -1.97 10.23 -9.83
N LYS A 54 -2.48 10.41 -11.04
CA LYS A 54 -2.40 11.66 -11.79
C LYS A 54 -3.77 12.05 -12.30
N LEU A 55 -4.23 13.23 -11.91
CA LEU A 55 -5.33 13.93 -12.55
C LEU A 55 -4.79 14.71 -13.75
N ASN A 56 -5.19 14.33 -14.95
CA ASN A 56 -4.81 14.99 -16.19
C ASN A 56 -6.01 15.72 -16.79
N VAL A 57 -6.04 17.05 -16.66
CA VAL A 57 -7.11 17.89 -17.18
C VAL A 57 -6.91 18.14 -18.67
N THR A 58 -7.84 17.66 -19.50
CA THR A 58 -7.76 17.77 -20.97
C THR A 58 -8.64 18.88 -21.54
N ALA A 59 -9.68 19.31 -20.81
CA ALA A 59 -10.42 20.52 -21.09
C ALA A 59 -10.81 21.21 -19.76
N PRO A 60 -10.16 22.32 -19.39
CA PRO A 60 -10.24 22.88 -18.04
C PRO A 60 -11.54 23.60 -17.72
N THR A 61 -12.28 24.09 -18.72
CA THR A 61 -13.55 24.81 -18.51
C THR A 61 -14.54 24.54 -19.64
N GLN A 62 -15.78 25.01 -19.49
CA GLN A 62 -16.79 25.04 -20.56
C GLN A 62 -16.58 26.18 -21.56
N THR A 63 -15.55 26.99 -21.39
CA THR A 63 -15.29 28.23 -22.11
C THR A 63 -13.91 28.18 -22.79
N THR A 64 -13.47 29.29 -23.37
CA THR A 64 -12.10 29.46 -23.88
C THR A 64 -11.06 29.69 -22.78
N ASN A 65 -11.48 29.84 -21.52
CA ASN A 65 -10.57 29.95 -20.38
C ASN A 65 -9.80 28.64 -20.18
N LEU A 66 -8.47 28.74 -20.09
CA LEU A 66 -7.56 27.59 -20.04
C LEU A 66 -7.09 27.21 -18.63
N ALA A 67 -7.56 27.91 -17.58
CA ALA A 67 -7.12 27.62 -16.22
C ALA A 67 -7.95 26.47 -15.60
N ALA A 68 -7.25 25.42 -15.16
CA ALA A 68 -7.83 24.36 -14.36
C ALA A 68 -8.02 24.82 -12.90
N ARG A 69 -9.16 24.49 -12.30
CA ARG A 69 -9.51 24.82 -10.90
C ARG A 69 -9.97 23.57 -10.18
N ILE A 70 -9.09 23.04 -9.34
CA ILE A 70 -9.32 21.86 -8.52
C ILE A 70 -9.08 22.30 -7.08
N TYR A 71 -10.15 22.36 -6.30
CA TYR A 71 -10.09 22.76 -4.90
C TYR A 71 -9.66 21.61 -4.00
N GLU A 72 -10.07 20.38 -4.34
CA GLU A 72 -9.78 19.17 -3.57
C GLU A 72 -9.64 17.98 -4.53
N PHE A 73 -8.78 17.03 -4.18
CA PHE A 73 -8.61 15.76 -4.90
C PHE A 73 -8.37 14.64 -3.90
N GLU A 74 -9.43 13.89 -3.62
CA GLU A 74 -9.41 12.82 -2.65
C GLU A 74 -9.30 11.46 -3.34
N VAL A 75 -8.51 10.58 -2.74
CA VAL A 75 -8.39 9.18 -3.15
C VAL A 75 -8.84 8.32 -1.98
N TYR A 76 -9.92 7.58 -2.21
CA TYR A 76 -10.50 6.70 -1.21
C TYR A 76 -10.07 5.25 -1.48
N GLY A 77 -9.64 4.57 -0.41
CA GLY A 77 -9.29 3.16 -0.42
C GLY A 77 -9.37 2.59 1.00
N PRO A 78 -9.38 1.26 1.16
CA PRO A 78 -9.31 0.67 2.48
C PRO A 78 -8.04 1.16 3.19
N PRO A 79 -8.12 1.60 4.47
CA PRO A 79 -6.95 2.08 5.19
C PRO A 79 -5.98 0.92 5.44
N ASN A 80 -4.67 1.21 5.48
CA ASN A 80 -3.68 0.26 5.98
C ASN A 80 -3.94 0.01 7.48
N LEU A 81 -4.46 -1.17 7.80
CA LEU A 81 -4.81 -1.59 9.15
C LEU A 81 -3.58 -1.75 10.05
N ALA A 82 -2.41 -2.02 9.47
CA ALA A 82 -1.15 -2.21 10.18
C ALA A 82 -0.40 -0.90 10.47
N LEU A 83 -0.76 0.21 9.80
CA LEU A 83 -0.06 1.48 9.94
C LEU A 83 -0.03 1.96 11.41
N ASN A 84 1.17 2.21 11.91
CA ASN A 84 1.49 2.63 13.27
C ASN A 84 0.93 1.71 14.37
N LYS A 85 0.70 0.43 14.06
CA LYS A 85 0.24 -0.55 15.04
C LYS A 85 1.39 -1.10 15.88
N PRO A 86 1.13 -1.50 17.14
CA PRO A 86 2.12 -2.21 17.93
C PRO A 86 2.64 -3.44 17.19
N ALA A 87 3.96 -3.51 17.08
CA ALA A 87 4.65 -4.63 16.44
C ALA A 87 5.79 -5.14 17.32
N THR A 88 6.04 -6.44 17.24
CA THR A 88 7.13 -7.14 17.91
C THR A 88 7.86 -8.01 16.91
N VAL A 89 9.15 -8.26 17.16
CA VAL A 89 10.02 -9.02 16.26
C VAL A 89 10.88 -9.97 17.09
N ASP A 90 11.47 -10.96 16.43
CA ASP A 90 12.42 -11.87 17.08
C ASP A 90 13.71 -11.16 17.52
N SER A 91 14.22 -10.26 16.68
CA SER A 91 15.48 -9.55 16.88
C SER A 91 15.58 -8.36 15.92
N THR A 92 16.60 -7.54 16.14
CA THR A 92 16.95 -6.42 15.26
C THR A 92 18.41 -6.50 14.83
N CYS A 93 18.75 -6.06 13.61
CA CYS A 93 20.13 -5.98 13.16
C CYS A 93 20.92 -4.84 13.83
N ASN A 94 20.21 -3.78 14.26
CA ASN A 94 20.73 -2.68 15.06
C ASN A 94 19.57 -1.98 15.80
N ILE A 95 19.86 -0.92 16.56
CA ILE A 95 18.87 -0.23 17.41
C ILE A 95 17.84 0.60 16.62
N SER A 96 18.14 1.02 15.38
CA SER A 96 17.22 1.82 14.56
C SER A 96 16.32 0.98 13.66
N GLN A 97 16.66 -0.29 13.41
CA GLN A 97 15.94 -1.20 12.50
C GLN A 97 14.91 -2.07 13.24
N THR A 98 13.97 -1.43 13.93
CA THR A 98 13.01 -2.04 14.86
C THR A 98 11.72 -2.53 14.18
N ALA A 99 10.86 -3.23 14.92
CA ALA A 99 9.55 -3.67 14.45
C ALA A 99 8.67 -2.52 13.94
N ALA A 100 8.73 -1.36 14.61
CA ALA A 100 7.95 -0.18 14.25
C ALA A 100 8.28 0.34 12.85
N LYS A 101 9.52 0.10 12.37
CA LYS A 101 9.99 0.51 11.05
C LYS A 101 9.43 -0.30 9.90
N ALA A 102 8.75 -1.42 10.17
CA ALA A 102 8.04 -2.17 9.16
C ALA A 102 6.56 -1.76 9.05
N VAL A 103 6.09 -0.79 9.83
CA VAL A 103 4.68 -0.39 9.86
C VAL A 103 4.51 1.13 10.00
N ASP A 104 5.52 1.92 9.64
CA ASP A 104 5.49 3.40 9.79
C ASP A 104 5.14 4.14 8.49
N GLY A 105 4.90 3.42 7.40
CA GLY A 105 4.58 3.99 6.09
C GLY A 105 5.78 4.58 5.37
N VAL A 106 7.01 4.39 5.87
CA VAL A 106 8.23 5.01 5.34
C VAL A 106 9.14 3.93 4.78
N VAL A 107 9.46 4.03 3.48
CA VAL A 107 10.43 3.13 2.83
C VAL A 107 11.80 3.75 2.58
N VAL A 108 11.98 5.03 2.88
CA VAL A 108 13.24 5.76 2.65
C VAL A 108 14.11 5.80 3.91
N ASN A 109 15.35 6.28 3.80
CA ASN A 109 16.24 6.56 4.93
C ASN A 109 16.47 5.35 5.87
N ASP A 110 16.64 4.16 5.31
CA ASP A 110 16.88 2.93 6.07
C ASP A 110 15.74 2.54 7.05
N SER A 111 14.52 3.04 6.83
CA SER A 111 13.34 2.72 7.63
C SER A 111 12.86 1.30 7.33
N LYS A 112 13.45 0.31 8.01
CA LYS A 112 13.08 -1.10 7.90
C LYS A 112 13.22 -1.84 9.21
N TRP A 113 12.44 -2.91 9.37
CA TRP A 113 12.84 -3.98 10.28
C TRP A 113 13.91 -4.86 9.62
N CYS A 114 14.93 -5.25 10.38
CA CYS A 114 15.96 -6.19 9.94
C CYS A 114 16.23 -7.24 11.00
N SER A 115 16.35 -8.52 10.61
CA SER A 115 16.75 -9.62 11.51
C SER A 115 17.71 -10.59 10.84
N LYS A 116 18.79 -10.96 11.55
CA LYS A 116 19.74 -12.01 11.14
C LYS A 116 19.54 -13.34 11.89
N SER A 117 18.54 -13.43 12.78
CA SER A 117 18.32 -14.65 13.56
C SER A 117 17.94 -15.84 12.67
N SER A 118 17.98 -17.05 13.23
CA SER A 118 17.46 -18.24 12.56
C SER A 118 15.92 -18.26 12.47
N SER A 119 15.23 -17.61 13.39
CA SER A 119 13.76 -17.56 13.50
C SER A 119 13.28 -16.13 13.26
N ARG A 120 13.25 -15.72 12.00
CA ARG A 120 12.94 -14.34 11.59
C ARG A 120 11.45 -14.12 11.51
N TRP A 121 10.87 -13.38 12.45
CA TRP A 121 9.45 -13.08 12.45
C TRP A 121 9.13 -11.65 12.89
N LEU A 122 8.04 -11.13 12.32
CA LEU A 122 7.40 -9.87 12.67
C LEU A 122 5.95 -10.18 13.03
N GLN A 123 5.49 -9.71 14.19
CA GLN A 123 4.11 -9.84 14.65
C GLN A 123 3.50 -8.47 14.89
N ILE A 124 2.30 -8.24 14.38
CA ILE A 124 1.57 -6.98 14.44
C ILE A 124 0.25 -7.20 15.20
N ASP A 125 -0.07 -6.35 16.18
CA ASP A 125 -1.37 -6.30 16.85
C ASP A 125 -2.20 -5.13 16.27
N LEU A 126 -3.28 -5.45 15.55
CA LEU A 126 -4.19 -4.47 14.96
C LEU A 126 -4.99 -3.67 16.02
N GLY A 127 -4.92 -4.07 17.29
CA GLY A 127 -5.55 -3.46 18.45
C GLY A 127 -6.97 -3.96 18.72
N SER A 128 -7.64 -4.50 17.70
CA SER A 128 -8.96 -5.15 17.78
C SER A 128 -9.10 -6.14 16.61
N VAL A 129 -10.07 -7.04 16.68
CA VAL A 129 -10.38 -7.92 15.54
C VAL A 129 -10.90 -7.08 14.37
N LYS A 130 -10.28 -7.23 13.20
CA LYS A 130 -10.62 -6.59 11.93
C LYS A 130 -10.82 -7.64 10.84
N GLN A 131 -11.60 -7.29 9.82
CA GLN A 131 -11.66 -8.08 8.59
C GLN A 131 -10.44 -7.78 7.74
N VAL A 132 -9.67 -8.81 7.38
CA VAL A 132 -8.44 -8.72 6.58
C VAL A 132 -8.60 -9.61 5.35
N ASN A 133 -8.20 -9.10 4.18
CA ASN A 133 -8.23 -9.87 2.93
C ASN A 133 -7.01 -9.64 2.03
N GLN A 134 -6.07 -8.77 2.41
CA GLN A 134 -4.88 -8.51 1.62
C GLN A 134 -3.71 -8.10 2.52
N PHE A 135 -2.51 -8.52 2.12
CA PHE A 135 -1.24 -8.06 2.67
C PHE A 135 -0.38 -7.48 1.57
N VAL A 136 0.37 -6.42 1.87
CA VAL A 136 1.38 -5.86 0.99
C VAL A 136 2.70 -5.79 1.73
N ILE A 137 3.77 -6.34 1.16
CA ILE A 137 5.10 -6.27 1.75
C ILE A 137 6.02 -5.52 0.79
N LYS A 138 6.68 -4.48 1.31
CA LYS A 138 7.74 -3.75 0.62
C LYS A 138 9.09 -4.29 1.11
N HIS A 139 9.80 -4.94 0.20
CA HIS A 139 11.06 -5.61 0.44
C HIS A 139 12.26 -4.66 0.24
N ALA A 140 13.46 -5.21 0.35
CA ALA A 140 14.72 -4.46 0.36
C ALA A 140 14.86 -3.45 -0.79
N SER A 141 14.49 -3.82 -2.03
CA SER A 141 14.64 -2.92 -3.17
C SER A 141 13.73 -1.69 -3.14
N GLU A 142 12.60 -1.75 -2.43
CA GLU A 142 11.71 -0.58 -2.28
C GLU A 142 12.33 0.51 -1.41
N GLY A 143 13.27 0.13 -0.54
CA GLY A 143 14.10 1.07 0.19
C GLY A 143 15.44 1.40 -0.45
N GLY A 144 15.63 1.02 -1.72
CA GLY A 144 16.82 1.33 -2.50
C GLY A 144 17.99 0.34 -2.31
N GLU A 145 17.80 -0.79 -1.61
CA GLU A 145 18.80 -1.84 -1.55
C GLU A 145 18.79 -2.72 -2.81
N SER A 146 19.79 -3.61 -2.94
CA SER A 146 19.82 -4.57 -4.04
C SER A 146 18.58 -5.47 -4.05
N ALA A 147 17.96 -5.67 -5.21
CA ALA A 147 16.85 -6.63 -5.38
C ALA A 147 17.21 -8.08 -4.99
N SER A 148 18.50 -8.43 -4.99
CA SER A 148 18.98 -9.73 -4.49
C SER A 148 18.73 -9.92 -2.98
N TYR A 149 18.46 -8.84 -2.25
CA TYR A 149 18.08 -8.85 -0.83
C TYR A 149 16.57 -8.87 -0.59
N ASN A 150 15.75 -8.93 -1.64
CA ASN A 150 14.32 -9.14 -1.49
C ASN A 150 14.05 -10.48 -0.83
N THR A 151 13.07 -10.50 0.09
CA THR A 151 12.68 -11.71 0.81
C THR A 151 12.24 -12.77 -0.16
N LYS A 152 12.94 -13.91 -0.16
CA LYS A 152 12.71 -14.99 -1.12
C LYS A 152 11.52 -15.86 -0.73
N ALA A 153 11.43 -16.23 0.54
CA ALA A 153 10.39 -17.11 1.04
C ALA A 153 9.88 -16.67 2.41
N TYR A 154 8.57 -16.72 2.57
CA TYR A 154 7.87 -16.37 3.80
C TYR A 154 6.48 -17.00 3.86
N ASP A 155 5.91 -17.05 5.06
CA ASP A 155 4.50 -17.32 5.27
C ASP A 155 3.87 -16.22 6.15
N ILE A 156 2.57 -16.02 5.97
CA ILE A 156 1.78 -15.10 6.81
C ILE A 156 0.74 -15.91 7.55
N GLN A 157 0.67 -15.69 8.85
CA GLN A 157 -0.28 -16.30 9.76
C GLN A 157 -1.14 -15.24 10.42
N ILE A 158 -2.37 -15.58 10.76
CA ILE A 158 -3.31 -14.70 11.45
C ILE A 158 -3.89 -15.37 12.69
N SER A 159 -4.31 -14.54 13.64
CA SER A 159 -4.96 -14.97 14.87
C SER A 159 -5.92 -13.90 15.39
N THR A 160 -7.00 -14.32 16.05
CA THR A 160 -7.88 -13.41 16.80
C THR A 160 -7.49 -13.29 18.28
N ASP A 161 -6.74 -14.25 18.82
CA ASP A 161 -6.43 -14.39 20.25
C ASP A 161 -4.93 -14.35 20.59
N GLY A 162 -4.06 -14.42 19.57
CA GLY A 162 -2.59 -14.44 19.73
C GLY A 162 -2.04 -15.81 20.14
N LEU A 163 -2.90 -16.82 20.32
CA LEU A 163 -2.56 -18.16 20.78
C LEU A 163 -2.70 -19.19 19.65
N LYS A 164 -3.81 -19.14 18.91
CA LYS A 164 -4.09 -20.03 17.79
C LYS A 164 -3.83 -19.29 16.48
N TRP A 165 -2.92 -19.84 15.68
CA TRP A 165 -2.45 -19.22 14.45
C TRP A 165 -2.82 -20.07 13.24
N ASN A 166 -3.38 -19.42 12.22
CA ASN A 166 -3.71 -20.04 10.95
C ASN A 166 -2.83 -19.45 9.85
N LYS A 167 -2.13 -20.30 9.10
CA LYS A 167 -1.37 -19.88 7.92
C LYS A 167 -2.33 -19.58 6.76
N VAL A 168 -2.21 -18.38 6.19
CA VAL A 168 -3.08 -17.90 5.10
C VAL A 168 -2.32 -17.54 3.82
N VAL A 169 -0.99 -17.37 3.90
CA VAL A 169 -0.11 -17.11 2.75
C VAL A 169 1.13 -17.99 2.85
N ASN A 170 1.64 -18.47 1.72
CA ASN A 170 2.90 -19.20 1.63
C ASN A 170 3.61 -18.90 0.30
N VAL A 171 4.74 -18.19 0.36
CA VAL A 171 5.53 -17.75 -0.80
C VAL A 171 6.94 -18.34 -0.68
N THR A 172 7.49 -18.86 -1.78
CA THR A 172 8.79 -19.59 -1.75
C THR A 172 9.88 -19.05 -2.67
N ASN A 173 9.54 -18.27 -3.71
CA ASN A 173 10.47 -17.80 -4.73
C ASN A 173 10.17 -16.36 -5.16
N ASN A 174 9.87 -15.47 -4.21
CA ASN A 174 9.67 -14.07 -4.52
C ASN A 174 10.98 -13.42 -5.01
N LEU A 175 10.87 -12.64 -6.09
CA LEU A 175 11.92 -11.78 -6.64
C LEU A 175 11.55 -10.30 -6.58
N SER A 176 10.26 -10.00 -6.40
CA SER A 176 9.70 -8.66 -6.49
C SER A 176 10.05 -7.80 -5.28
N GLY A 177 10.21 -6.49 -5.52
CA GLY A 177 10.35 -5.48 -4.47
C GLY A 177 9.06 -5.29 -3.67
N ILE A 178 7.91 -5.49 -4.30
CA ILE A 178 6.60 -5.48 -3.65
C ILE A 178 5.91 -6.81 -3.91
N THR A 179 5.35 -7.39 -2.86
CA THR A 179 4.41 -8.51 -2.96
C THR A 179 3.02 -8.05 -2.52
N VAL A 180 2.00 -8.56 -3.20
CA VAL A 180 0.59 -8.33 -2.87
C VAL A 180 -0.07 -9.69 -2.75
N ASP A 181 -0.37 -10.09 -1.52
CA ASP A 181 -0.95 -11.39 -1.20
C ASP A 181 -2.43 -11.20 -0.86
N THR A 182 -3.32 -11.67 -1.73
CA THR A 182 -4.78 -11.60 -1.53
C THR A 182 -5.30 -12.92 -0.99
N ILE A 183 -6.17 -12.86 0.02
CA ILE A 183 -6.80 -14.02 0.66
C ILE A 183 -8.32 -13.84 0.71
N THR A 184 -9.05 -14.92 0.98
CA THR A 184 -10.45 -14.81 1.40
C THR A 184 -10.54 -14.01 2.69
N THR A 185 -11.53 -13.11 2.80
CA THR A 185 -11.70 -12.25 3.98
C THR A 185 -11.83 -13.07 5.26
N VAL A 186 -11.04 -12.73 6.27
CA VAL A 186 -10.95 -13.44 7.54
C VAL A 186 -10.83 -12.46 8.71
N PRO A 187 -11.41 -12.77 9.88
CA PRO A 187 -11.21 -11.97 11.09
C PRO A 187 -9.80 -12.20 11.66
N ALA A 188 -9.07 -11.12 11.93
CA ALA A 188 -7.76 -11.17 12.56
C ALA A 188 -7.58 -9.98 13.51
N ARG A 189 -6.92 -10.21 14.65
CA ARG A 189 -6.35 -9.15 15.49
C ARG A 189 -4.82 -9.14 15.38
N TYR A 190 -4.22 -10.32 15.31
CA TYR A 190 -2.78 -10.48 15.21
C TYR A 190 -2.41 -11.03 13.84
N ILE A 191 -1.34 -10.51 13.27
CA ILE A 191 -0.72 -10.97 12.03
C ILE A 191 0.73 -11.32 12.33
N LYS A 192 1.24 -12.42 11.78
CA LYS A 192 2.63 -12.84 11.91
C LYS A 192 3.22 -13.17 10.55
N LEU A 193 4.25 -12.42 10.17
CA LEU A 193 5.13 -12.74 9.05
C LEU A 193 6.27 -13.62 9.57
N ASN A 194 6.49 -14.76 8.92
CA ASN A 194 7.61 -15.66 9.18
C ASN A 194 8.49 -15.76 7.93
N VAL A 195 9.74 -15.30 8.01
CA VAL A 195 10.68 -15.28 6.88
C VAL A 195 11.54 -16.55 6.90
N THR A 196 11.32 -17.42 5.93
CA THR A 196 11.99 -18.74 5.83
C THR A 196 13.22 -18.71 4.93
N ALA A 197 13.27 -17.81 3.94
CA ALA A 197 14.48 -17.52 3.16
C ALA A 197 14.60 -16.00 2.95
N PRO A 198 15.55 -15.33 3.63
CA PRO A 198 15.57 -13.87 3.70
C PRO A 198 16.05 -13.17 2.44
N THR A 199 16.86 -13.83 1.60
CA THR A 199 17.44 -13.23 0.40
C THR A 199 17.61 -14.26 -0.73
N GLN A 200 18.02 -13.79 -1.91
CA GLN A 200 18.43 -14.64 -3.04
C GLN A 200 19.89 -15.12 -2.93
N THR A 201 20.56 -14.81 -1.83
CA THR A 201 22.01 -14.98 -1.64
C THR A 201 22.30 -15.72 -0.33
N THR A 202 23.57 -15.82 0.05
CA THR A 202 23.98 -16.33 1.37
C THR A 202 23.77 -15.31 2.50
N ASN A 203 23.34 -14.08 2.20
CA ASN A 203 23.03 -13.07 3.20
C ASN A 203 21.84 -13.52 4.07
N LEU A 204 22.04 -13.51 5.38
CA LEU A 204 21.09 -14.02 6.37
C LEU A 204 20.12 -12.96 6.92
N ALA A 205 20.14 -11.72 6.45
CA ALA A 205 19.28 -10.67 6.98
C ALA A 205 17.93 -10.62 6.26
N ALA A 206 16.82 -10.86 6.98
CA ALA A 206 15.51 -10.40 6.54
C ALA A 206 15.46 -8.88 6.62
N ARG A 207 14.79 -8.24 5.66
CA ARG A 207 14.63 -6.79 5.56
C ARG A 207 13.21 -6.51 5.09
N ILE A 208 12.41 -5.88 5.94
CA ILE A 208 11.03 -5.50 5.61
C ILE A 208 10.93 -3.99 5.81
N TYR A 209 10.77 -3.27 4.71
CA TYR A 209 10.63 -1.82 4.71
C TYR A 209 9.20 -1.41 5.05
N GLU A 210 8.21 -2.19 4.66
CA GLU A 210 6.82 -1.96 5.08
C GLU A 210 6.03 -3.26 5.00
N PHE A 211 5.13 -3.46 5.95
CA PHE A 211 4.12 -4.49 5.98
C PHE A 211 2.76 -3.80 6.17
N GLU A 212 1.92 -3.94 5.16
CA GLU A 212 0.58 -3.36 5.14
C GLU A 212 -0.45 -4.49 5.19
N ALA A 213 -1.58 -4.22 5.83
CA ALA A 213 -2.72 -5.13 5.86
C ALA A 213 -3.99 -4.36 5.52
N TYR A 214 -4.83 -4.91 4.65
CA TYR A 214 -6.06 -4.26 4.19
C TYR A 214 -7.27 -5.16 4.41
N GLY A 215 -8.40 -4.49 4.64
CA GLY A 215 -9.72 -5.12 4.62
C GLY A 215 -10.38 -5.02 3.25
N PRO A 216 -11.54 -5.65 3.06
CA PRO A 216 -12.30 -5.54 1.83
C PRO A 216 -12.58 -4.08 1.48
N SER A 217 -12.52 -3.76 0.19
CA SER A 217 -12.94 -2.46 -0.32
C SER A 217 -14.34 -2.13 0.16
N PHE A 218 -14.59 -0.86 0.43
CA PHE A 218 -15.93 -0.39 0.75
C PHE A 218 -16.88 -0.80 -0.37
N THR A 219 -17.85 -1.65 -0.06
CA THR A 219 -19.02 -1.85 -0.93
C THR A 219 -19.96 -0.69 -0.62
N THR A 220 -19.95 0.33 -1.46
CA THR A 220 -21.02 1.35 -1.49
C THR A 220 -22.13 0.88 -2.41
#